data_AF-A0A7S2BHA0-F1
#
_entry.id   AF-A0A7S2BHA0-F1
#
_cell.length_a   1.000
_cell.length_b   1.000
_cell.length_c   1.000
_cell.angle_alpha   90.00
_cell.angle_beta   90.00
_cell.angle_gamma   90.00
#
_symmetry.space_group_name_H-M   'P 1'
#
loop_
_entity.id
_entity.type
_entity.pdbx_description
1 polymer ?
#
loop_
_entity_poly.entity_id
_entity_poly.type
_entity_poly.pdbx_seq_one_letter_code
_entity_poly.pdbx_strand_id
1 'polypeptide(L)'
;SSPSQPLVGLLRINNALRMLGPDIVHTLDFKGTSVDDDTIRAAIYQFRHTTTVILQRCVIIRGIRHLGLSSLEYLRTLNLWGTSVDDISALEACGNLHTLNLSGT
;
A
#
# COMPACT_ATOMS: atom_id res chain seq x y z
N SER A 1 8.21 -20.91 -5.58
CA SER A 1 8.15 -20.61 -4.14
C SER A 1 6.69 -20.37 -3.78
N SER A 2 6.10 -21.20 -2.93
CA SER A 2 4.68 -21.04 -2.56
C SER A 2 4.46 -19.66 -1.92
N PRO A 3 3.40 -18.92 -2.28
CA PRO A 3 3.06 -17.69 -1.58
C PRO A 3 2.83 -18.04 -0.11
N SER A 4 3.39 -17.23 0.79
CA SER A 4 3.26 -17.44 2.23
C SER A 4 1.76 -17.55 2.58
N GLN A 5 1.40 -18.63 3.28
CA GLN A 5 0.01 -18.96 3.64
C GLN A 5 -0.82 -17.80 4.24
N PRO A 6 -0.26 -16.78 4.93
CA PRO A 6 -1.01 -15.59 5.34
C PRO A 6 -1.56 -14.75 4.18
N LEU A 7 -0.87 -14.69 3.04
CA LEU A 7 -1.26 -13.91 1.87
C LEU A 7 -2.45 -14.55 1.13
N VAL A 8 -2.52 -15.89 1.12
CA VAL A 8 -3.69 -16.64 0.64
C VAL A 8 -4.89 -16.39 1.56
N GLY A 9 -4.68 -16.26 2.86
CA GLY A 9 -5.70 -15.83 3.82
C GLY A 9 -6.23 -14.41 3.54
N LEU A 10 -5.34 -13.45 3.29
CA LEU A 10 -5.69 -12.07 2.93
C LEU A 10 -6.42 -11.97 1.57
N LEU A 11 -6.02 -12.77 0.57
CA LEU A 11 -6.71 -12.87 -0.72
C LEU A 11 -8.09 -13.55 -0.63
N ARG A 12 -8.26 -14.51 0.29
CA ARG A 12 -9.58 -15.10 0.59
C ARG A 12 -10.49 -14.10 1.29
N ILE A 13 -9.94 -13.27 2.18
CA ILE A 13 -10.62 -12.10 2.75
C ILE A 13 -10.89 -11.06 1.65
N ASN A 14 -10.04 -10.91 0.64
CA ASN A 14 -10.24 -10.00 -0.50
C ASN A 14 -11.55 -10.30 -1.24
N ASN A 15 -11.96 -11.56 -1.43
CA ASN A 15 -13.28 -11.87 -1.98
C ASN A 15 -14.45 -11.40 -1.09
N ALA A 16 -14.29 -11.43 0.24
CA ALA A 16 -15.28 -10.86 1.16
C ALA A 16 -15.22 -9.32 1.22
N LEU A 17 -14.03 -8.73 1.08
CA LEU A 17 -13.82 -7.28 0.97
C LEU A 17 -14.34 -6.71 -0.35
N ARG A 18 -14.36 -7.51 -1.44
CA ARG A 18 -15.03 -7.16 -2.71
C ARG A 18 -16.54 -6.99 -2.57
N MET A 19 -17.14 -7.57 -1.52
CA MET A 19 -18.55 -7.38 -1.18
C MET A 19 -18.80 -6.18 -0.25
N LEU A 20 -17.76 -5.69 0.42
CA LEU A 20 -17.82 -4.42 1.14
C LEU A 20 -17.63 -3.30 0.13
N GLY A 21 -18.39 -2.21 0.27
CA GLY A 21 -18.22 -1.04 -0.59
C GLY A 21 -16.75 -0.56 -0.54
N PRO A 22 -16.15 -0.16 -1.67
CA PRO A 22 -14.76 0.31 -1.73
C PRO A 22 -14.48 1.49 -0.78
N ASP A 23 -15.55 2.14 -0.32
CA ASP A 23 -15.56 3.28 0.58
C ASP A 23 -15.32 2.93 2.05
N ILE A 24 -15.36 1.64 2.41
CA ILE A 24 -15.25 1.20 3.82
C ILE A 24 -13.77 1.04 4.23
N VAL A 25 -12.89 0.70 3.29
CA VAL A 25 -11.47 0.43 3.59
C VAL A 25 -10.68 1.74 3.54
N HIS A 26 -10.29 2.21 4.73
CA HIS A 26 -9.54 3.45 4.88
C HIS A 26 -8.04 3.24 5.14
N THR A 27 -7.62 2.01 5.45
CA THR A 27 -6.23 1.67 5.75
C THR A 27 -5.81 0.42 5.01
N LEU A 28 -4.70 0.50 4.28
CA LEU A 28 -3.98 -0.64 3.74
C LEU A 28 -2.70 -0.85 4.55
N ASP A 29 -2.62 -1.96 5.28
CA ASP A 29 -1.46 -2.30 6.12
C ASP A 29 -0.77 -3.56 5.60
N PHE A 30 0.48 -3.38 5.15
CA PHE A 30 1.35 -4.44 4.66
C PHE A 30 2.61 -4.59 5.53
N LYS A 31 2.64 -3.97 6.71
CA LYS A 31 3.81 -3.91 7.57
C LYS A 31 4.54 -5.24 7.74
N GLY A 32 5.83 -5.25 7.40
CA GLY A 32 6.73 -6.39 7.60
C GLY A 32 6.38 -7.63 6.78
N THR A 33 5.45 -7.52 5.84
CA THR A 33 5.08 -8.63 4.95
C THR A 33 6.06 -8.72 3.78
N SER A 34 6.15 -9.90 3.19
CA SER A 34 6.88 -10.18 1.95
C SER A 34 6.01 -9.96 0.70
N VAL A 35 5.05 -9.04 0.76
CA VAL A 35 4.13 -8.74 -0.34
C VAL A 35 4.88 -8.09 -1.50
N ASP A 36 4.51 -8.43 -2.73
CA ASP A 36 5.09 -7.84 -3.92
C ASP A 36 4.36 -6.57 -4.39
N ASP A 37 5.05 -5.83 -5.25
CA ASP A 37 4.59 -4.59 -5.87
C ASP A 37 3.22 -4.73 -6.55
N ASP A 38 2.99 -5.85 -7.24
CA ASP A 38 1.75 -6.11 -7.98
C ASP A 38 0.55 -6.28 -7.05
N THR A 39 0.74 -6.97 -5.93
CA THR A 39 -0.30 -7.15 -4.92
C THR A 39 -0.64 -5.82 -4.24
N ILE A 40 0.36 -5.01 -3.87
CA ILE A 40 0.14 -3.67 -3.30
C ILE A 40 -0.60 -2.79 -4.30
N ARG A 41 -0.14 -2.78 -5.55
CA ARG A 41 -0.76 -2.03 -6.64
C ARG A 41 -2.23 -2.44 -6.81
N ALA A 42 -2.52 -3.74 -6.88
CA ALA A 42 -3.89 -4.24 -6.98
C ALA A 42 -4.78 -3.78 -5.81
N ALA A 43 -4.27 -3.78 -4.58
CA ALA A 43 -5.00 -3.28 -3.43
C ALA A 43 -5.27 -1.77 -3.51
N ILE A 44 -4.29 -0.98 -3.93
CA ILE A 44 -4.46 0.46 -4.19
C ILE A 44 -5.55 0.70 -5.25
N TYR A 45 -5.57 -0.09 -6.32
CA TYR A 45 -6.60 -0.04 -7.37
C TYR A 45 -8.00 -0.40 -6.88
N GLN A 46 -8.08 -1.26 -5.88
CA GLN A 46 -9.35 -1.75 -5.36
C GLN A 46 -9.98 -0.83 -4.31
N PHE A 47 -9.17 -0.21 -3.44
CA PHE A 47 -9.65 0.53 -2.26
C PHE A 47 -9.36 2.03 -2.38
N ARG A 48 -10.06 2.70 -3.30
CA ARG A 48 -9.81 4.11 -3.68
C ARG A 48 -10.00 5.14 -2.58
N HIS A 49 -10.81 4.84 -1.58
CA HIS A 49 -11.04 5.72 -0.43
C HIS A 49 -10.03 5.49 0.71
N THR A 50 -8.96 4.73 0.45
CA THR A 50 -7.86 4.55 1.41
C THR A 50 -7.27 5.91 1.76
N THR A 51 -7.17 6.17 3.06
CA THR A 51 -6.54 7.37 3.63
C THR A 51 -5.15 7.09 4.20
N THR A 52 -4.85 5.83 4.50
CA THR A 52 -3.59 5.42 5.14
C THR A 52 -3.00 4.21 4.43
N VAL A 53 -1.72 4.30 4.03
CA VAL A 53 -0.96 3.18 3.46
C VAL A 53 0.29 2.94 4.31
N ILE A 54 0.46 1.71 4.80
CA ILE A 54 1.58 1.30 5.66
C ILE A 54 2.39 0.23 4.93
N LEU A 55 3.61 0.59 4.53
CA LEU A 55 4.59 -0.28 3.86
C LEU A 55 5.85 -0.50 4.71
N GLN A 56 5.77 -0.18 6.00
CA GLN A 56 6.88 -0.28 6.95
C GLN A 56 7.54 -1.68 6.87
N ARG A 57 8.86 -1.72 6.66
CA ARG A 57 9.65 -2.96 6.51
C ARG A 57 9.20 -3.90 5.38
N CYS A 58 8.51 -3.41 4.35
CA CYS A 58 8.28 -4.18 3.13
C CYS A 58 9.54 -4.18 2.27
N VAL A 59 10.56 -4.96 2.65
CA VAL A 59 11.90 -4.92 2.02
C VAL A 59 11.95 -5.41 0.56
N ILE A 60 10.88 -6.04 0.09
CA ILE A 60 10.77 -6.57 -1.28
C ILE A 60 10.29 -5.49 -2.26
N ILE A 61 9.67 -4.40 -1.79
CA ILE A 61 9.16 -3.37 -2.69
C ILE A 61 10.33 -2.69 -3.40
N ARG A 62 10.22 -2.54 -4.71
CA ARG A 62 11.32 -2.00 -5.53
C ARG A 62 11.33 -0.47 -5.63
N GLY A 63 10.34 0.17 -5.04
CA GLY A 63 10.06 1.59 -5.18
C GLY A 63 8.57 1.85 -5.17
N ILE A 64 8.16 3.11 -5.22
CA ILE A 64 6.75 3.49 -5.13
C ILE A 64 6.16 4.03 -6.44
N ARG A 65 6.98 4.26 -7.46
CA ARG A 65 6.56 4.85 -8.75
C ARG A 65 5.45 4.08 -9.46
N HIS A 66 5.47 2.76 -9.38
CA HIS A 66 4.55 1.88 -10.10
C HIS A 66 3.35 1.44 -9.24
N LEU A 67 3.30 1.79 -7.95
CA LEU A 67 2.24 1.37 -7.03
C LEU A 67 0.92 2.11 -7.28
N GLY A 68 0.95 3.24 -7.98
CA GLY A 68 -0.25 4.03 -8.29
C GLY A 68 -0.79 4.83 -7.09
N LEU A 69 0.06 5.21 -6.12
CA LEU A 69 -0.35 5.96 -4.93
C LEU A 69 -1.13 7.25 -5.26
N SER A 70 -0.82 7.91 -6.38
CA SER A 70 -1.51 9.10 -6.87
C SER A 70 -2.99 8.91 -7.18
N SER A 71 -3.45 7.66 -7.33
CA SER A 71 -4.86 7.33 -7.54
C SER A 71 -5.68 7.21 -6.24
N LEU A 72 -5.04 7.36 -5.09
CA LEU A 72 -5.71 7.48 -3.80
C LEU A 72 -5.95 8.96 -3.49
N GLU A 73 -7.04 9.52 -4.04
CA GLU A 73 -7.40 10.95 -3.88
C GLU A 73 -7.50 11.38 -2.41
N TYR A 74 -7.78 10.43 -1.50
CA TYR A 74 -7.95 10.67 -0.07
C TYR A 74 -6.74 10.29 0.78
N LEU A 75 -5.60 9.92 0.17
CA LEU A 75 -4.40 9.52 0.90
C LEU A 75 -3.86 10.65 1.77
N ARG A 76 -3.86 10.46 3.09
CA ARG A 76 -3.37 11.41 4.09
C ARG A 76 -2.09 10.95 4.76
N THR A 77 -1.89 9.64 4.89
CA THR A 77 -0.75 9.06 5.59
C THR A 77 -0.06 7.98 4.77
N LEU A 78 1.25 8.12 4.57
CA LEU A 78 2.09 7.11 3.95
C LEU A 78 3.29 6.81 4.86
N ASN A 79 3.47 5.53 5.20
CA ASN A 79 4.60 5.08 6.01
C ASN A 79 5.49 4.11 5.21
N LEU A 80 6.71 4.56 4.90
CA LEU A 80 7.75 3.83 4.18
C LEU A 80 8.93 3.45 5.10
N TRP A 81 8.79 3.57 6.42
CA TRP A 81 9.90 3.34 7.35
C TRP A 81 10.58 1.98 7.13
N GLY A 82 11.91 1.97 7.08
CA GLY A 82 12.70 0.75 6.92
C GLY A 82 12.44 0.01 5.61
N THR A 83 12.05 0.72 4.55
CA THR A 83 12.03 0.19 3.18
C THR A 83 13.31 0.60 2.45
N SER A 84 13.51 0.15 1.21
CA SER A 84 14.66 0.53 0.36
C SER A 84 14.27 1.55 -0.70
N VAL A 85 13.22 2.34 -0.46
CA VAL A 85 12.69 3.30 -1.43
C VAL A 85 13.58 4.54 -1.45
N ASP A 86 14.25 4.77 -2.57
CA ASP A 86 15.13 5.92 -2.80
C ASP A 86 14.48 7.02 -3.65
N ASP A 87 13.47 6.65 -4.44
CA ASP A 87 12.78 7.55 -5.35
C ASP A 87 11.30 7.75 -4.97
N ILE A 88 11.01 8.96 -4.48
CA ILE A 88 9.68 9.36 -4.02
C ILE A 88 8.95 10.31 -4.97
N SER A 89 9.43 10.52 -6.20
CA SER A 89 8.85 11.52 -7.11
C SER A 89 7.37 11.26 -7.45
N ALA A 90 6.92 10.00 -7.31
CA ALA A 90 5.52 9.64 -7.49
C ALA A 90 4.56 10.26 -6.48
N LEU A 91 5.06 10.83 -5.38
CA LEU A 91 4.26 11.54 -4.40
C LEU A 91 3.87 12.96 -4.84
N GLU A 92 4.46 13.50 -5.91
CA GLU A 92 4.13 14.84 -6.43
C GLU A 92 2.63 15.03 -6.69
N ALA A 93 1.96 13.99 -7.18
CA ALA A 93 0.52 14.01 -7.46
C ALA A 93 -0.36 13.70 -6.23
N CYS A 94 0.22 13.36 -5.07
CA CYS A 94 -0.52 13.03 -3.85
C CYS A 94 -0.87 14.31 -3.05
N GLY A 95 -1.69 15.18 -3.63
CA GLY A 95 -1.97 16.52 -3.10
C GLY A 95 -2.62 16.57 -1.70
N ASN A 96 -3.20 15.47 -1.21
CA ASN A 96 -3.81 15.36 0.10
C ASN A 96 -2.92 14.67 1.15
N LEU A 97 -1.65 14.38 0.84
CA LEU A 97 -0.74 13.71 1.78
C LEU A 97 -0.30 14.68 2.88
N HIS A 98 -0.63 14.37 4.13
CA HIS A 98 -0.31 15.20 5.31
C HIS A 98 0.82 14.61 6.16
N THR A 99 0.98 13.28 6.16
CA THR A 99 1.98 12.58 6.95
C THR A 99 2.76 11.62 6.08
N LEU A 100 4.08 11.80 6.05
CA LEU A 100 5.02 10.94 5.33
C LEU A 100 6.14 10.50 6.29
N ASN A 101 6.32 9.19 6.46
CA ASN A 101 7.43 8.65 7.24
C ASN A 101 8.44 7.93 6.32
N LEU A 102 9.63 8.50 6.22
CA LEU A 102 10.78 8.00 5.46
C LEU A 102 11.96 7.59 6.37
N SER A 103 11.74 7.45 7.68
CA SER A 103 12.87 7.13 8.56
C SER A 103 13.45 5.75 8.20
N GLY A 104 14.76 5.68 8.03
CA GLY A 104 15.45 4.45 7.64
C GLY A 104 15.12 3.94 6.23
N THR A 105 14.63 4.81 5.34
CA THR A 105 14.64 4.59 3.88
C THR A 105 16.00 4.92 3.30
#